data_AF-A0A3A8NQK0-F1
#
_entry.id   AF-A0A3A8NQK0-F1
#
_cell.length_a   1.000
_cell.length_b   1.000
_cell.length_c   1.000
_cell.angle_alpha   90.00
_cell.angle_beta   90.00
_cell.angle_gamma   90.00
#
_symmetry.space_group_name_H-M   'P 1'
#
loop_
_entity.id
_entity.type
_entity.pdbx_description
1 polymer ?
#
loop_
_entity_poly.entity_id
_entity_poly.type
_entity_poly.pdbx_seq_one_letter_code
_entity_poly.pdbx_strand_id
1 'polypeptide(L)' 'VTGTVKLPENVEMVMPGDNIAIEVELITPVAMDKELRFAIREGGRTVGAGVVAEIIA' A
#
# COMPACT_ATOMS: atom_id res chain seq x y z
N VAL A 1 0.42 -5.90 -9.96
CA VAL A 1 1.82 -5.56 -9.66
C VAL A 1 2.12 -6.03 -8.24
N THR A 2 3.37 -6.35 -7.95
CA THR A 2 3.80 -6.78 -6.61
C THR A 2 4.70 -5.70 -6.01
N GLY A 3 4.64 -5.55 -4.70
CA GLY A 3 5.48 -4.62 -3.96
C GLY A 3 5.66 -5.07 -2.51
N THR A 4 6.61 -4.45 -1.82
CA THR A 4 6.86 -4.60 -0.38
C THR A 4 6.22 -3.45 0.37
N VAL A 5 5.70 -3.74 1.56
CA VAL A 5 5.07 -2.75 2.44
C VAL A 5 5.96 -2.50 3.64
N LYS A 6 6.19 -1.23 3.97
CA LYS A 6 6.90 -0.81 5.17
C LYS A 6 5.93 -0.06 6.08
N LEU A 7 5.82 -0.56 7.31
CA LEU A 7 4.95 0.01 8.34
C LEU A 7 5.67 1.16 9.06
N PRO A 8 4.92 2.11 9.65
CA PRO A 8 5.50 3.16 10.49
C PRO A 8 6.31 2.59 11.65
N GLU A 9 7.26 3.39 12.16
CA GLU A 9 8.03 3.02 13.34
C GLU A 9 7.11 2.68 14.51
N ASN A 10 7.40 1.58 15.21
CA ASN A 10 6.62 1.02 16.32
C ASN A 10 5.27 0.37 15.95
N VAL A 11 4.99 0.18 14.66
CA VAL A 11 3.83 -0.60 14.21
C VAL A 11 4.31 -1.97 13.71
N GLU A 12 4.13 -2.99 14.54
CA GLU A 12 4.53 -4.37 14.18
C GLU A 12 3.49 -5.08 13.31
N MET A 13 2.21 -4.72 13.46
CA MET A 13 1.10 -5.39 12.78
C MET A 13 -0.03 -4.40 12.50
N VAL A 14 -0.72 -4.63 11.38
CA VAL A 14 -1.95 -3.92 11.01
C VAL A 14 -3.11 -4.92 11.09
N MET A 15 -4.18 -4.55 11.80
CA MET A 15 -5.33 -5.42 12.00
C MET A 15 -6.43 -5.13 10.96
N PRO A 16 -7.30 -6.12 10.65
CA PRO A 16 -8.47 -5.88 9.80
C PRO A 16 -9.36 -4.77 10.37
N GLY A 17 -9.60 -3.73 9.57
CA GLY A 17 -10.40 -2.56 9.96
C GLY A 17 -9.58 -1.31 10.31
N ASP A 18 -8.26 -1.45 10.46
CA ASP A 18 -7.38 -0.32 10.72
C ASP A 18 -7.23 0.57 9.47
N ASN A 19 -7.04 1.86 9.72
CA ASN A 19 -6.67 2.84 8.71
C ASN A 19 -5.32 3.44 9.07
N ILE A 20 -4.33 3.26 8.21
CA ILE A 20 -2.94 3.62 8.46
C ILE A 20 -2.24 4.06 7.17
N ALA A 21 -1.31 5.00 7.30
CA ALA A 21 -0.40 5.35 6.21
C ALA A 21 0.75 4.33 6.14
N ILE A 22 1.01 3.81 4.95
CA ILE A 22 2.09 2.85 4.69
C ILE A 22 2.98 3.36 3.56
N GLU A 23 4.25 2.99 3.61
CA GLU A 23 5.18 3.17 2.49
C GLU A 23 5.20 1.89 1.66
N VAL A 24 5.11 2.00 0.33
CA VAL A 24 5.04 0.85 -0.58
C VAL A 24 6.10 0.99 -1.66
N GLU A 25 6.95 -0.02 -1.79
CA GLU A 25 7.96 -0.11 -2.84
C GLU A 25 7.51 -1.15 -3.87
N LEU A 26 7.32 -0.73 -5.13
CA LEU A 26 6.88 -1.61 -6.21
C LEU A 26 8.08 -2.29 -6.89
N ILE A 27 7.96 -3.58 -7.18
CA ILE A 27 9.03 -4.35 -7.86
C ILE A 27 9.26 -3.83 -9.29
N THR A 28 8.20 -3.35 -9.93
CA THR A 28 8.25 -2.79 -11.29
C THR A 28 7.64 -1.39 -11.29
N PRO A 29 8.25 -0.42 -12.00
CA PRO A 29 7.67 0.92 -12.13
C PRO A 29 6.27 0.88 -12.74
N VAL A 30 5.38 1.68 -12.19
CA VAL A 30 4.01 1.86 -12.67
C VAL A 30 3.74 3.35 -12.75
N ALA A 31 3.13 3.80 -13.84
CA ALA A 31 2.64 5.17 -13.95
C ALA A 31 1.57 5.42 -12.88
N MET A 32 1.76 6.44 -12.06
CA MET A 32 0.86 6.75 -10.95
C MET A 32 0.81 8.26 -10.72
N ASP A 33 -0.33 8.70 -10.18
CA ASP A 33 -0.58 10.07 -9.74
C ASP A 33 -1.02 10.07 -8.28
N LYS A 34 -0.88 11.23 -7.61
CA LYS A 34 -1.52 11.43 -6.30
C LYS A 34 -3.03 11.26 -6.43
N GLU A 35 -3.68 10.84 -5.34
CA GLU A 35 -5.11 10.53 -5.26
C GLU A 35 -5.59 9.33 -6.08
N LEU A 36 -4.68 8.65 -6.80
CA LEU A 36 -5.01 7.39 -7.47
C LEU A 36 -5.42 6.34 -6.44
N ARG A 37 -6.60 5.76 -6.64
CA ARG A 37 -7.13 4.69 -5.78
C ARG A 37 -6.61 3.33 -6.23
N PHE A 38 -6.33 2.45 -5.28
CA PHE A 38 -5.87 1.10 -5.54
C PHE A 38 -6.45 0.09 -4.55
N ALA A 39 -6.33 -1.20 -4.89
CA ALA A 39 -6.68 -2.32 -4.03
C ALA A 39 -5.46 -3.20 -3.78
N ILE A 40 -5.31 -3.68 -2.54
CA ILE A 40 -4.27 -4.63 -2.15
C ILE A 40 -4.88 -6.03 -2.21
N ARG A 41 -4.20 -6.94 -2.90
CA ARG A 41 -4.67 -8.31 -3.09
C ARG A 41 -3.59 -9.32 -2.74
N GLU A 42 -3.96 -10.32 -1.96
CA GLU A 42 -3.11 -11.44 -1.59
C GLU A 42 -3.88 -12.75 -1.76
N GLY A 43 -3.25 -13.79 -2.31
CA GLY A 43 -3.90 -15.08 -2.56
C GLY A 43 -5.20 -14.99 -3.39
N GLY A 44 -5.30 -13.99 -4.26
CA GLY A 44 -6.49 -13.73 -5.09
C GLY A 44 -7.63 -12.97 -4.40
N ARG A 45 -7.53 -12.66 -3.11
CA ARG A 45 -8.56 -11.92 -2.35
C ARG A 45 -8.14 -10.46 -2.15
N THR A 46 -9.11 -9.55 -2.12
CA THR A 46 -8.86 -8.15 -1.72
C THR A 46 -8.78 -8.08 -0.20
N VAL A 47 -7.67 -7.58 0.31
CA VAL A 47 -7.39 -7.49 1.75
C VAL A 47 -7.29 -6.05 2.25
N GLY A 48 -7.18 -5.08 1.32
CA GLY A 48 -7.16 -3.66 1.65
C GLY A 48 -7.48 -2.79 0.45
N ALA A 49 -7.77 -1.53 0.71
CA ALA A 49 -7.95 -0.49 -0.29
C ALA A 49 -7.20 0.76 0.17
N GLY A 50 -6.66 1.52 -0.79
CA GLY A 50 -5.84 2.67 -0.50
C GLY A 50 -5.95 3.76 -1.55
N VAL A 51 -5.33 4.89 -1.24
CA VAL A 51 -5.17 6.03 -2.12
C VAL A 51 -3.72 6.49 -2.04
N VAL A 52 -3.11 6.81 -3.18
CA VAL A 52 -1.73 7.32 -3.22
C VAL A 52 -1.71 8.73 -2.61
N ALA A 53 -1.14 8.86 -1.42
CA ALA A 53 -0.98 10.16 -0.76
C ALA A 53 0.21 10.94 -1.32
N GLU A 54 1.33 10.27 -1.56
CA GLU A 54 2.57 10.84 -2.05
C GLU A 54 3.35 9.82 -2.88
N ILE A 55 4.10 10.31 -3.88
CA ILE A 55 4.99 9.50 -4.72
C ILE A 55 6.41 9.81 -4.27
N ILE A 56 7.13 8.78 -3.85
CA ILE A 56 8.51 8.84 -3.37
C ILE A 56 9.37 8.21 -4.46
N ALA A 57 10.47 8.87 -4.84
CA ALA A 57 11.36 8.47 -5.93
C ALA A 57 12.72 8.01 -5.42
#